data_AF-A0A2G9TC52-F1
#
_entry.id   AF-A0A2G9TC52-F1
#
_cell.length_a   1.000
_cell.length_b   1.000
_cell.length_c   1.000
_cell.angle_alpha   90.00
_cell.angle_beta   90.00
_cell.angle_gamma   90.00
#
_symmetry.space_group_name_H-M   'P 1'
#
loop_
_entity.id
_entity.type
_entity.pdbx_description
1 polymer ?
#
loop_
_entity_poly.entity_id
_entity_poly.type
_entity_poly.pdbx_seq_one_letter_code
_entity_poly.pdbx_strand_id
1 'polypeptide(L)'
;VALVKWTETVGVRLAQRDLHSIQLQLGIGQTRQFQILHIFPFTSETKRMGIIVKDETTDEISLLMKGADTVMSGMVQYNDWLEEECSNMAREGLRTLVVAKRTLSSAELEAFDRAYHAAKMSITDRSQTMQSCVNRMLEKDLQLLCLTGVEDRLQDQVTTSLELLRNAGIKIWMLTGDKLETAICIAKSSGLFSRTDNVHVFGSVQNRTEAHNELNALRRKSDVALVMQGSALNVCLQYYEAEVAELVCACTAVVCCRCSPEQKAQIVQLLRKYRAPLRVAAIGDGGNDVSMIQAAHAGIGIDANEGN
;
A
#
# COMPACT_ATOMS: atom_id res chain seq x y z
N VAL A 1 1.33 -14.42 3.00
CA VAL A 1 1.69 -15.84 2.70
C VAL A 1 3.17 -15.98 2.34
N ALA A 2 3.70 -15.22 1.37
CA ALA A 2 5.10 -15.31 0.93
C ALA A 2 6.12 -15.28 2.08
N LEU A 3 5.99 -14.35 3.04
CA LEU A 3 6.87 -14.27 4.20
C LEU A 3 6.91 -15.57 5.03
N VAL A 4 5.76 -16.21 5.26
CA VAL A 4 5.69 -17.47 6.06
C VAL A 4 6.31 -18.63 5.28
N LYS A 5 6.10 -18.71 3.96
CA LYS A 5 6.78 -19.70 3.12
C LYS A 5 8.29 -19.50 3.15
N TRP A 6 8.75 -18.25 3.13
CA TRP A 6 10.17 -17.95 3.24
C TRP A 6 10.76 -18.34 4.59
N THR A 7 10.05 -18.11 5.71
CA THR A 7 10.54 -18.54 7.03
C THR A 7 10.78 -20.05 7.10
N GLU A 8 9.94 -20.86 6.42
CA GLU A 8 10.14 -22.31 6.32
C GLU A 8 11.47 -22.66 5.66
N THR A 9 11.85 -21.94 4.60
CA THR A 9 13.12 -22.19 3.88
C THR A 9 14.36 -21.87 4.70
N VAL A 10 14.24 -21.00 5.71
CA VAL A 10 15.32 -20.66 6.64
C VAL A 10 15.24 -21.43 7.97
N GLY A 11 14.39 -22.47 8.04
CA GLY A 11 14.33 -23.40 9.16
C GLY A 11 13.36 -23.03 10.29
N VAL A 12 12.42 -22.10 10.04
CA VAL A 12 11.36 -21.74 10.99
C VAL A 12 9.99 -21.99 10.34
N ARG A 13 9.38 -23.11 10.69
CA ARG A 13 8.09 -23.53 10.14
C ARG A 13 6.95 -23.26 11.09
N LEU A 14 5.85 -22.70 10.56
CA LEU A 14 4.59 -22.61 11.28
C LEU A 14 3.93 -23.99 11.26
N ALA A 15 3.96 -24.72 12.38
CA ALA A 15 3.42 -26.08 12.47
C ALA A 15 1.91 -26.08 12.70
N GLN A 16 1.45 -25.26 13.65
CA GLN A 16 0.04 -25.13 14.00
C GLN A 16 -0.27 -23.69 14.39
N ARG A 17 -1.49 -23.24 14.08
CA ARG A 17 -2.04 -21.97 14.52
C ARG A 17 -3.54 -22.10 14.71
N ASP A 18 -4.02 -21.67 15.86
CA ASP A 18 -5.45 -21.45 16.12
C ASP A 18 -5.67 -20.00 16.60
N LEU A 19 -6.83 -19.72 17.21
CA LEU A 19 -7.18 -18.38 17.71
C LEU A 19 -6.42 -17.98 18.98
N HIS A 20 -5.87 -18.95 19.70
CA HIS A 20 -5.28 -18.80 21.04
C HIS A 20 -3.84 -19.31 21.14
N SER A 21 -3.33 -20.02 20.13
CA SER A 21 -2.00 -20.63 20.16
C SER A 21 -1.30 -20.62 18.80
N ILE A 22 0.03 -20.57 18.84
CA ILE A 22 0.93 -20.72 17.70
C ILE A 22 2.02 -21.71 18.10
N GLN A 23 2.24 -22.73 17.26
CA GLN A 23 3.35 -23.64 17.40
C GLN A 23 4.33 -23.44 16.24
N LEU A 24 5.58 -23.11 16.58
CA LEU A 24 6.68 -23.00 15.63
C LEU A 24 7.58 -24.21 15.75
N GLN A 25 7.95 -24.79 14.61
CA GLN A 25 8.98 -25.81 14.51
C GLN A 25 10.27 -25.16 14.04
N LEU A 26 11.29 -25.18 14.90
CA LEU A 26 12.64 -24.72 14.61
C LEU A 26 13.48 -25.87 14.03
N GLY A 27 14.63 -25.54 13.45
CA GLY A 27 15.63 -26.53 13.06
C GLY A 27 15.99 -27.48 14.20
N ILE A 28 16.26 -28.76 13.88
CA ILE A 28 16.62 -29.82 14.85
C ILE A 28 15.43 -30.31 15.71
N GLY A 29 14.20 -30.22 15.19
CA GLY A 29 13.02 -30.82 15.84
C GLY A 29 12.57 -30.11 17.13
N GLN A 30 13.18 -28.97 17.47
CA GLN A 30 12.74 -28.14 18.58
C GLN A 30 11.43 -27.44 18.22
N THR A 31 10.45 -27.51 19.12
CA THR A 31 9.19 -26.77 18.98
C THR A 31 9.12 -25.67 20.02
N ARG A 32 8.69 -24.48 19.61
CA ARG A 32 8.29 -23.41 20.52
C ARG A 32 6.80 -23.17 20.45
N GLN A 33 6.21 -22.98 21.61
CA GLN A 33 4.79 -22.75 21.76
C GLN A 33 4.55 -21.35 22.29
N PHE A 34 3.60 -20.66 21.66
CA PHE A 34 3.21 -19.30 22.00
C PHE A 34 1.72 -19.25 22.21
N GLN A 35 1.29 -18.60 23.28
CA GLN A 35 -0.10 -18.27 23.51
C GLN A 35 -0.41 -16.92 22.85
N ILE A 36 -1.48 -16.84 22.07
CA ILE A 36 -1.99 -15.58 21.51
C ILE A 36 -2.91 -14.94 22.55
N LEU A 37 -2.53 -13.75 23.00
CA LEU A 37 -3.30 -12.97 23.97
C LEU A 37 -4.23 -11.97 23.28
N HIS A 38 -3.72 -11.28 22.24
CA HIS A 38 -4.50 -10.33 21.45
C HIS A 38 -4.12 -10.38 19.97
N ILE A 39 -5.10 -10.12 19.11
CA ILE A 39 -4.92 -9.96 17.67
C ILE A 39 -5.49 -8.61 17.27
N PHE A 40 -4.66 -7.78 16.64
CA PHE A 40 -5.05 -6.52 16.02
C PHE A 40 -5.01 -6.71 14.50
N PRO A 41 -6.17 -6.97 13.87
CA PRO A 41 -6.23 -7.29 12.46
C PRO A 41 -5.80 -6.09 11.60
N PHE A 42 -5.37 -6.40 10.37
CA PHE A 42 -5.05 -5.38 9.40
C PHE A 42 -6.30 -4.61 8.99
N THR A 43 -6.19 -3.28 8.89
CA THR A 43 -7.21 -2.44 8.21
C THR A 43 -6.54 -1.50 7.23
N SER A 44 -7.22 -1.18 6.13
CA SER A 44 -6.71 -0.23 5.12
C SER A 44 -6.46 1.17 5.69
N GLU A 45 -7.22 1.54 6.73
CA GLU A 45 -7.04 2.81 7.44
C GLU A 45 -5.76 2.83 8.28
N THR A 46 -5.48 1.74 9.01
CA THR A 46 -4.30 1.67 9.89
C THR A 46 -3.02 1.26 9.19
N LYS A 47 -3.13 0.54 8.06
CA LYS A 47 -2.03 0.00 7.24
C LYS A 47 -1.01 -0.81 8.03
N ARG A 48 -1.45 -1.44 9.12
CA ARG A 48 -0.63 -2.27 10.01
C ARG A 48 -1.49 -3.34 10.68
N MET A 49 -0.84 -4.33 11.25
CA MET A 49 -1.45 -5.33 12.11
C MET A 49 -0.49 -5.71 13.23
N GLY A 50 -1.02 -6.23 14.32
CA GLY A 50 -0.21 -6.64 15.46
C GLY A 50 -0.78 -7.84 16.19
N ILE A 51 0.06 -8.49 16.98
CA ILE A 51 -0.32 -9.57 17.89
C ILE A 51 0.41 -9.38 19.22
N ILE A 52 -0.25 -9.70 20.32
CA ILE A 52 0.40 -9.90 21.61
C ILE A 52 0.48 -11.40 21.83
N VAL A 53 1.69 -11.89 22.03
CA VAL A 53 1.97 -13.30 22.29
C VAL A 53 2.75 -13.47 23.57
N LYS A 54 2.53 -14.60 24.25
CA LYS A 54 3.32 -15.04 25.39
C LYS A 54 4.09 -16.31 25.00
N ASP A 55 5.40 -16.30 25.14
CA ASP A 55 6.23 -17.49 24.97
C ASP A 55 6.04 -18.40 26.19
N GLU A 56 5.55 -19.63 25.99
CA GLU A 56 5.29 -20.57 27.09
C GLU A 56 6.58 -21.10 27.73
N THR A 57 7.72 -20.96 27.05
CA THR A 57 9.02 -21.43 27.56
C THR A 57 9.75 -20.39 28.38
N THR A 58 9.65 -19.10 28.02
CA THR A 58 10.34 -17.99 28.71
C THR A 58 9.43 -17.14 29.58
N ASP A 59 8.12 -17.36 29.51
CA ASP A 59 7.08 -16.51 30.11
C ASP A 59 7.08 -15.06 29.57
N GLU A 60 7.84 -14.77 28.52
CA GLU A 60 7.99 -13.42 27.96
C GLU A 60 6.74 -13.03 27.15
N ILE A 61 6.20 -11.85 27.44
CA ILE A 61 5.08 -11.25 26.69
C ILE A 61 5.64 -10.26 25.68
N SER A 62 5.32 -10.46 24.40
CA SER A 62 5.79 -9.62 23.30
C SER A 62 4.63 -9.11 22.46
N LEU A 63 4.59 -7.79 22.25
CA LEU A 63 3.86 -7.17 21.17
C LEU A 63 4.71 -7.25 19.90
N LEU A 64 4.17 -7.86 18.86
CA LEU A 64 4.77 -7.89 17.52
C LEU A 64 3.85 -7.12 16.57
N MET A 65 4.43 -6.20 15.80
CA MET A 65 3.69 -5.40 14.82
C MET A 65 4.39 -5.45 13.47
N LYS A 66 3.58 -5.47 12.41
CA LYS A 66 4.05 -5.25 11.05
C LYS A 66 3.13 -4.30 10.29
N GLY A 67 3.71 -3.47 9.45
CA GLY A 67 2.93 -2.51 8.67
C GLY A 67 3.73 -1.78 7.61
N ALA A 68 3.06 -0.88 6.92
CA ALA A 68 3.70 0.03 5.97
C ALA A 68 4.72 0.92 6.68
N ASP A 69 5.85 1.16 6.04
CA ASP A 69 6.92 2.02 6.57
C ASP A 69 6.43 3.42 6.97
N THR A 70 5.58 4.06 6.17
CA THR A 70 5.01 5.39 6.49
C THR A 70 4.23 5.44 7.80
N VAL A 71 3.72 4.30 8.27
CA VAL A 71 3.00 4.20 9.55
C VAL A 71 3.93 3.74 10.66
N MET A 72 4.75 2.73 10.38
CA MET A 72 5.63 2.12 11.37
C MET A 72 6.79 3.05 11.77
N SER A 73 7.30 3.90 10.88
CA SER A 73 8.37 4.86 11.19
C SER A 73 8.00 5.82 12.32
N GLY A 74 6.71 6.14 12.50
CA GLY A 74 6.24 6.99 13.61
C GLY A 74 6.04 6.26 14.95
N MET A 75 6.13 4.92 14.96
CA MET A 75 5.89 4.07 16.14
C MET A 75 7.17 3.40 16.64
N VAL A 76 8.14 3.26 15.75
CA VAL A 76 9.43 2.65 16.01
C VAL A 76 10.39 3.71 16.56
N GLN A 77 11.30 3.29 17.43
CA GLN A 77 12.38 4.16 17.90
C GLN A 77 13.19 4.69 16.72
N TYR A 78 13.58 5.97 16.78
CA TYR A 78 14.27 6.64 15.68
C TYR A 78 15.48 5.83 15.19
N ASN A 79 15.54 5.60 13.88
CA ASN A 79 16.61 4.84 13.24
C ASN A 79 16.82 5.34 11.81
N ASP A 80 17.94 6.03 11.56
CA ASP A 80 18.31 6.57 10.24
C ASP A 80 18.31 5.51 9.13
N TRP A 81 18.71 4.28 9.48
CA TRP A 81 18.80 3.16 8.55
C TRP A 81 17.43 2.79 7.94
N LEU A 82 16.34 2.94 8.71
CA LEU A 82 15.02 2.49 8.26
C LEU A 82 14.52 3.29 7.05
N GLU A 83 14.65 4.62 7.08
CA GLU A 83 14.16 5.48 6.01
C GLU A 83 14.96 5.31 4.71
N GLU A 84 16.28 5.18 4.84
CA GLU A 84 17.18 4.98 3.72
C GLU A 84 16.91 3.62 3.04
N GLU A 85 16.87 2.52 3.81
CA GLU A 85 16.65 1.20 3.23
C GLU A 85 15.23 1.02 2.68
N CYS A 86 14.21 1.61 3.31
CA CYS A 86 12.87 1.62 2.72
C CYS A 86 12.88 2.27 1.33
N SER A 87 13.65 3.34 1.16
CA SER A 87 13.79 4.03 -0.11
C SER A 87 14.62 3.22 -1.12
N ASN A 88 15.65 2.51 -0.68
CA ASN A 88 16.45 1.60 -1.53
C ASN A 88 15.58 0.48 -2.08
N MET A 89 14.87 -0.23 -1.21
CA MET A 89 14.03 -1.36 -1.59
C MET A 89 12.86 -0.93 -2.48
N ALA A 90 12.27 0.24 -2.22
CA ALA A 90 11.23 0.80 -3.08
C ALA A 90 11.76 1.14 -4.49
N ARG A 91 13.01 1.61 -4.61
CA ARG A 91 13.67 1.85 -5.91
C ARG A 91 13.92 0.55 -6.69
N GLU A 92 14.13 -0.55 -5.99
CA GLU A 92 14.20 -1.89 -6.59
C GLU A 92 12.82 -2.47 -6.95
N GLY A 93 11.73 -1.76 -6.63
CA GLY A 93 10.35 -2.21 -6.90
C GLY A 93 9.79 -3.18 -5.88
N LEU A 94 10.45 -3.35 -4.73
CA LEU A 94 9.98 -4.22 -3.66
C LEU A 94 8.91 -3.51 -2.82
N ARG A 95 7.84 -4.22 -2.47
CA ARG A 95 6.88 -3.76 -1.47
C ARG A 95 7.48 -3.94 -0.09
N THR A 96 7.69 -2.84 0.62
CA THR A 96 8.32 -2.82 1.95
C THR A 96 7.32 -3.07 3.08
N LEU A 97 7.72 -3.88 4.06
CA LEU A 97 7.00 -4.05 5.32
C LEU A 97 8.00 -3.99 6.48
N VAL A 98 7.71 -3.12 7.44
CA VAL A 98 8.50 -2.95 8.66
C VAL A 98 7.95 -3.88 9.73
N VAL A 99 8.82 -4.59 10.43
CA VAL A 99 8.48 -5.45 11.57
C VAL A 99 9.17 -4.93 12.82
N ALA A 100 8.39 -4.75 13.88
CA ALA A 100 8.88 -4.23 15.15
C ALA A 100 8.29 -5.02 16.33
N LYS A 101 9.01 -5.00 17.46
CA LYS A 101 8.64 -5.68 18.70
C LYS A 101 8.67 -4.72 19.87
N ARG A 102 7.83 -4.97 20.87
CA ARG A 102 8.02 -4.44 22.22
C ARG A 102 7.71 -5.51 23.24
N THR A 103 8.61 -5.72 24.20
CA THR A 103 8.36 -6.60 25.33
C THR A 103 7.46 -5.88 26.32
N LEU A 104 6.43 -6.55 26.81
CA LEU A 104 5.45 -6.01 27.76
C LEU A 104 5.65 -6.67 29.12
N SER A 105 5.60 -5.88 30.18
CA SER A 105 5.46 -6.42 31.54
C SER A 105 4.02 -6.90 31.78
N SER A 106 3.85 -7.83 32.73
CA SER A 106 2.51 -8.29 33.14
C SER A 106 1.63 -7.13 33.61
N ALA A 107 2.20 -6.13 34.31
CA ALA A 107 1.46 -4.96 34.76
C ALA A 107 0.97 -4.07 33.60
N GLU A 108 1.78 -3.89 32.55
CA GLU A 108 1.37 -3.17 31.34
C GLU A 108 0.27 -3.90 30.59
N LEU A 109 0.39 -5.23 30.46
CA LEU A 109 -0.63 -6.05 29.82
C LEU A 109 -1.96 -5.97 30.58
N GLU A 110 -1.95 -6.13 31.90
CA GLU A 110 -3.16 -6.04 32.72
C GLU A 110 -3.79 -4.63 32.64
N ALA A 111 -2.98 -3.58 32.63
CA ALA A 111 -3.47 -2.21 32.46
C ALA A 111 -4.11 -2.02 31.07
N PHE A 112 -3.49 -2.58 30.03
CA PHE A 112 -4.06 -2.59 28.68
C PHE A 112 -5.37 -3.37 28.65
N ASP A 113 -5.44 -4.58 29.22
CA ASP A 113 -6.63 -5.42 29.24
C ASP A 113 -7.81 -4.71 29.92
N ARG A 114 -7.58 -4.05 31.06
CA ARG A 114 -8.60 -3.26 31.74
C ARG A 114 -9.12 -2.13 30.86
N ALA A 115 -8.23 -1.36 30.24
CA ALA A 115 -8.60 -0.23 29.38
C ALA A 115 -9.30 -0.70 28.09
N TYR A 116 -8.82 -1.78 27.49
CA TYR A 116 -9.36 -2.37 26.27
C TYR A 116 -10.73 -3.00 26.50
N HIS A 117 -10.92 -3.68 27.64
CA HIS A 117 -12.22 -4.22 28.05
C HIS A 117 -13.24 -3.10 28.31
N ALA A 118 -12.83 -2.02 28.99
CA ALA A 118 -13.69 -0.85 29.20
C ALA A 118 -14.10 -0.20 27.87
N ALA A 119 -13.16 -0.05 26.92
CA ALA A 119 -13.47 0.46 25.57
C ALA A 119 -14.42 -0.47 24.81
N LYS A 120 -14.25 -1.80 24.94
CA LYS A 120 -15.10 -2.81 24.30
C LYS A 120 -16.54 -2.80 24.84
N MET A 121 -16.73 -2.42 26.11
CA MET A 121 -18.03 -2.29 26.76
C MET A 121 -18.71 -0.93 26.51
N SER A 122 -18.03 0.02 25.85
CA SER A 122 -18.62 1.30 25.48
C SER A 122 -19.78 1.12 24.48
N ILE A 123 -20.86 1.86 24.71
CA ILE A 123 -22.07 1.82 23.86
C ILE A 123 -21.89 2.72 22.62
N THR A 124 -21.14 3.81 22.75
CA THR A 124 -20.84 4.78 21.68
C THR A 124 -19.38 4.66 21.24
N ASP A 125 -19.15 4.79 19.93
CA ASP A 125 -17.83 4.84 19.29
C ASP A 125 -16.85 3.73 19.72
N ARG A 126 -17.38 2.52 19.89
CA ARG A 126 -16.63 1.35 20.36
C ARG A 126 -15.37 1.08 19.52
N SER A 127 -15.48 1.11 18.19
CA SER A 127 -14.33 0.88 17.30
C SER A 127 -13.22 1.90 17.52
N GLN A 128 -13.59 3.19 17.55
CA GLN A 128 -12.65 4.30 17.67
C GLN A 128 -12.00 4.37 19.06
N THR A 129 -12.76 4.10 20.12
CA THR A 129 -12.24 4.04 21.50
C THR A 129 -11.28 2.88 21.70
N MET A 130 -11.58 1.70 21.15
CA MET A 130 -10.68 0.55 21.15
C MET A 130 -9.37 0.86 20.41
N GLN A 131 -9.47 1.46 19.22
CA GLN A 131 -8.29 1.84 18.43
C GLN A 131 -7.44 2.91 19.13
N SER A 132 -8.07 3.88 19.77
CA SER A 132 -7.37 4.89 20.58
C SER A 132 -6.62 4.27 21.75
N CYS A 133 -7.19 3.23 22.38
CA CYS A 133 -6.52 2.47 23.44
C CYS A 133 -5.25 1.79 22.93
N VAL A 134 -5.34 1.12 21.77
CA VAL A 134 -4.19 0.46 21.12
C VAL A 134 -3.11 1.48 20.77
N ASN A 135 -3.46 2.56 20.06
CA ASN A 135 -2.49 3.59 19.65
C ASN A 135 -1.76 4.22 20.85
N ARG A 136 -2.50 4.48 21.94
CA ARG A 136 -1.94 5.18 23.10
C ARG A 136 -1.03 4.28 23.95
N MET A 137 -1.40 3.01 24.13
CA MET A 137 -0.76 2.12 25.10
C MET A 137 0.20 1.11 24.47
N LEU A 138 0.02 0.77 23.19
CA LEU A 138 0.77 -0.28 22.52
C LEU A 138 1.75 0.24 21.47
N GLU A 139 1.34 1.22 20.66
CA GLU A 139 2.02 1.64 19.43
C GLU A 139 3.02 2.78 19.63
N LYS A 140 3.86 2.66 20.67
CA LYS A 140 4.93 3.62 20.97
C LYS A 140 6.21 2.89 21.32
N ASP A 141 7.33 3.51 20.98
CA ASP A 141 8.68 3.07 21.32
C ASP A 141 8.96 1.60 20.94
N LEU A 142 8.45 1.17 19.78
CA LEU A 142 8.68 -0.18 19.27
C LEU A 142 10.15 -0.32 18.85
N GLN A 143 10.76 -1.45 19.18
CA GLN A 143 12.10 -1.80 18.70
C GLN A 143 12.00 -2.34 17.27
N LEU A 144 12.74 -1.74 16.34
CA LEU A 144 12.86 -2.25 14.97
C LEU A 144 13.50 -3.64 15.00
N LEU A 145 12.86 -4.63 14.40
CA LEU A 145 13.45 -5.97 14.24
C LEU A 145 14.03 -6.14 12.84
N CYS A 146 13.23 -5.87 11.81
CA CYS A 146 13.67 -5.99 10.44
C CYS A 146 12.77 -5.20 9.47
N LEU A 147 13.32 -5.02 8.27
CA LEU A 147 12.62 -4.56 7.09
C LEU A 147 12.54 -5.74 6.11
N THR A 148 11.37 -5.93 5.50
CA THR A 148 11.17 -6.98 4.49
C THR A 148 10.75 -6.35 3.17
N GLY A 149 11.22 -6.93 2.06
CA GLY A 149 10.86 -6.55 0.70
C GLY A 149 10.24 -7.73 -0.01
N VAL A 150 9.02 -7.56 -0.49
CA VAL A 150 8.35 -8.58 -1.29
C VAL A 150 8.27 -8.06 -2.71
N GLU A 151 8.92 -8.78 -3.64
CA GLU A 151 8.76 -8.51 -5.06
C GLU A 151 7.32 -8.83 -5.47
N ASP A 152 6.67 -7.85 -6.10
CA ASP A 152 5.37 -8.06 -6.73
C ASP A 152 5.60 -8.43 -8.19
N ARG A 153 5.45 -9.72 -8.50
CA ARG A 153 5.66 -10.21 -9.85
C ARG A 153 4.47 -9.87 -10.73
N LEU A 154 4.77 -9.37 -11.92
CA LEU A 154 3.77 -9.18 -12.95
C LEU A 154 3.13 -10.51 -13.33
N GLN A 155 1.84 -10.48 -13.67
CA GLN A 155 1.18 -11.63 -14.27
C GLN A 155 1.82 -11.99 -15.61
N ASP A 156 1.62 -13.25 -16.03
CA ASP A 156 2.12 -13.73 -17.30
C ASP A 156 1.59 -12.88 -18.45
N GLN A 157 2.47 -12.57 -19.42
CA GLN A 157 2.14 -11.84 -20.65
C GLN A 157 1.64 -10.39 -20.47
N VAL A 158 1.78 -9.78 -19.28
CA VAL A 158 1.42 -8.36 -19.07
C VAL A 158 2.14 -7.46 -20.07
N THR A 159 3.46 -7.61 -20.23
CA THR A 159 4.26 -6.81 -21.17
C THR A 159 3.77 -6.97 -22.61
N THR A 160 3.58 -8.21 -23.07
CA THR A 160 3.07 -8.49 -24.42
C THR A 160 1.67 -7.91 -24.64
N SER A 161 0.79 -8.00 -23.64
CA SER A 161 -0.57 -7.46 -23.71
C SER A 161 -0.58 -5.94 -23.81
N LEU A 162 0.25 -5.25 -23.00
CA LEU A 162 0.40 -3.80 -23.06
C LEU A 162 0.95 -3.33 -24.42
N GLU A 163 1.91 -4.07 -24.99
CA GLU A 163 2.42 -3.80 -26.34
C GLU A 163 1.34 -3.94 -27.42
N LEU A 164 0.52 -5.00 -27.36
CA LEU A 164 -0.58 -5.21 -28.31
C LEU A 164 -1.63 -4.10 -28.22
N LEU A 165 -2.01 -3.70 -27.00
CA LEU A 165 -2.95 -2.59 -26.77
C LEU A 165 -2.39 -1.28 -27.33
N ARG A 166 -1.11 -0.99 -27.08
CA ARG A 166 -0.45 0.20 -27.61
C ARG A 166 -0.40 0.20 -29.13
N ASN A 167 -0.08 -0.94 -29.74
CA ASN A 167 -0.06 -1.10 -31.20
C ASN A 167 -1.45 -0.95 -31.82
N ALA A 168 -2.52 -1.26 -31.07
CA ALA A 168 -3.90 -0.99 -31.45
C ALA A 168 -4.33 0.48 -31.26
N GLY A 169 -3.42 1.36 -30.83
CA GLY A 169 -3.70 2.78 -30.59
C GLY A 169 -4.40 3.08 -29.27
N ILE A 170 -4.46 2.11 -28.35
CA ILE A 170 -5.08 2.29 -27.03
C ILE A 170 -4.07 2.96 -26.10
N LYS A 171 -4.47 4.10 -25.51
CA LYS A 171 -3.69 4.76 -24.46
C LYS A 171 -3.94 4.06 -23.13
N ILE A 172 -2.87 3.71 -22.42
CA ILE A 172 -2.93 2.91 -21.19
C ILE A 172 -2.47 3.75 -20.01
N TRP A 173 -3.28 3.77 -18.96
CA TRP A 173 -3.06 4.57 -17.76
C TRP A 173 -3.09 3.64 -16.54
N MET A 174 -2.13 3.79 -15.65
CA MET A 174 -1.99 2.98 -14.43
C MET A 174 -2.37 3.81 -13.21
N LEU A 175 -3.36 3.36 -12.44
CA LEU A 175 -3.84 4.03 -11.23
C LEU A 175 -3.61 3.14 -10.01
N THR A 176 -2.60 3.45 -9.20
CA THR A 176 -2.18 2.62 -8.05
C THR A 176 -2.23 3.37 -6.72
N GLY A 177 -2.44 2.63 -5.63
CA GLY A 177 -2.27 3.11 -4.25
C GLY A 177 -0.83 3.06 -3.75
N ASP A 178 0.09 2.50 -4.54
CA ASP A 178 1.50 2.34 -4.19
C ASP A 178 2.28 3.64 -4.18
N LYS A 179 3.52 3.56 -3.66
CA LYS A 179 4.49 4.65 -3.67
C LYS A 179 4.89 5.04 -5.09
N LEU A 180 5.40 6.26 -5.21
CA LEU A 180 5.90 6.82 -6.46
C LEU A 180 6.98 5.91 -7.08
N GLU A 181 7.94 5.50 -6.27
CA GLU A 181 9.11 4.71 -6.69
C GLU A 181 8.67 3.33 -7.20
N THR A 182 7.81 2.65 -6.44
CA THR A 182 7.25 1.34 -6.82
C THR A 182 6.41 1.44 -8.08
N ALA A 183 5.56 2.47 -8.21
CA ALA A 183 4.73 2.68 -9.39
C ALA A 183 5.58 2.92 -10.66
N ILE A 184 6.67 3.68 -10.54
CA ILE A 184 7.63 3.88 -11.65
C ILE A 184 8.33 2.55 -11.98
N CYS A 185 8.70 1.77 -10.98
CA CYS A 185 9.34 0.47 -11.20
C CYS A 185 8.41 -0.49 -11.94
N ILE A 186 7.15 -0.63 -11.48
CA ILE A 186 6.13 -1.47 -12.13
C ILE A 186 5.83 -0.96 -13.54
N ALA A 187 5.73 0.36 -13.76
CA ALA A 187 5.51 0.92 -15.09
C ALA A 187 6.66 0.59 -16.05
N LYS A 188 7.92 0.59 -15.58
CA LYS A 188 9.09 0.21 -16.38
C LYS A 188 9.18 -1.30 -16.60
N SER A 189 8.95 -2.11 -15.57
CA SER A 189 9.05 -3.57 -15.67
C SER A 189 7.91 -4.18 -16.51
N SER A 190 6.73 -3.57 -16.46
CA SER A 190 5.59 -3.96 -17.30
C SER A 190 5.72 -3.52 -18.76
N GLY A 191 6.64 -2.60 -19.07
CA GLY A 191 6.77 -2.02 -20.41
C GLY A 191 5.74 -0.95 -20.72
N LEU A 192 4.94 -0.51 -19.73
CA LEU A 192 4.08 0.67 -19.83
C LEU A 192 4.91 1.92 -20.15
N PHE A 193 6.04 2.07 -19.46
CA PHE A 193 7.08 3.01 -19.81
C PHE A 193 8.21 2.27 -20.52
N SER A 194 8.56 2.73 -21.72
CA SER A 194 9.78 2.29 -22.38
C SER A 194 11.00 2.78 -21.60
N ARG A 195 12.13 2.06 -21.72
CA ARG A 195 13.42 2.49 -21.15
C ARG A 195 13.91 3.83 -21.72
N THR A 196 13.44 4.19 -22.91
CA THR A 196 13.78 5.44 -23.61
C THR A 196 12.78 6.56 -23.37
N ASP A 197 11.69 6.31 -22.64
CA ASP A 197 10.66 7.33 -22.44
C ASP A 197 11.18 8.46 -21.57
N ASN A 198 10.84 9.69 -21.96
CA ASN A 198 11.08 10.87 -21.14
C ASN A 198 9.99 10.92 -20.05
N VAL A 199 10.29 10.31 -18.90
CA VAL A 199 9.38 10.27 -17.76
C VAL A 199 9.42 11.60 -17.02
N HIS A 200 8.31 12.34 -17.06
CA HIS A 200 8.11 13.52 -16.24
C HIS A 200 7.38 13.15 -14.95
N VAL A 201 8.09 13.25 -13.83
CA VAL A 201 7.49 13.20 -12.49
C VAL A 201 6.94 14.59 -12.17
N PHE A 202 5.64 14.67 -11.93
CA PHE A 202 4.95 15.89 -11.56
C PHE A 202 5.28 16.27 -10.11
N GLY A 203 5.59 17.55 -9.88
CA GLY A 203 5.95 18.03 -8.55
C GLY A 203 4.84 17.90 -7.51
N SER A 204 5.21 17.93 -6.22
CA SER A 204 4.23 18.09 -5.14
C SER A 204 3.65 19.50 -5.20
N VAL A 205 2.33 19.61 -5.17
CA VAL A 205 1.61 20.88 -5.22
C VAL A 205 0.59 20.96 -4.08
N GLN A 206 0.51 22.11 -3.41
CA GLN A 206 -0.41 22.36 -2.30
C GLN A 206 -1.40 23.49 -2.60
N ASN A 207 -1.10 24.34 -3.58
CA ASN A 207 -1.92 25.50 -3.92
C ASN A 207 -2.09 25.69 -5.44
N ARG A 208 -3.02 26.59 -5.79
CA ARG A 208 -3.39 26.90 -7.18
C ARG A 208 -2.21 27.42 -8.01
N THR A 209 -1.27 28.16 -7.41
CA THR A 209 -0.13 28.76 -8.13
C THR A 209 0.90 27.70 -8.49
N GLU A 210 1.25 26.81 -7.55
CA GLU A 210 2.14 25.67 -7.80
C GLU A 210 1.58 24.74 -8.87
N ALA A 211 0.28 24.39 -8.77
CA ALA A 211 -0.40 23.60 -9.78
C ALA A 211 -0.33 24.25 -11.17
N HIS A 212 -0.52 25.57 -11.26
CA HIS A 212 -0.41 26.30 -12.53
C HIS A 212 1.00 26.22 -13.13
N ASN A 213 2.02 26.38 -12.31
CA ASN A 213 3.42 26.35 -12.75
C ASN A 213 3.83 24.97 -13.25
N GLU A 214 3.47 23.91 -12.53
CA GLU A 214 3.75 22.53 -12.93
C GLU A 214 2.99 22.14 -14.21
N LEU A 215 1.70 22.50 -14.33
CA LEU A 215 0.93 22.26 -15.56
C LEU A 215 1.52 22.99 -16.77
N ASN A 216 1.99 24.22 -16.61
CA ASN A 216 2.69 24.95 -17.67
C ASN A 216 4.04 24.33 -18.02
N ALA A 217 4.77 23.79 -17.03
CA ALA A 217 6.01 23.06 -17.27
C ALA A 217 5.75 21.79 -18.09
N LEU A 218 4.70 21.03 -17.77
CA LEU A 218 4.26 19.86 -18.53
C LEU A 218 3.82 20.23 -19.95
N ARG A 219 3.06 21.31 -20.12
CA ARG A 219 2.56 21.77 -21.43
C ARG A 219 3.67 22.05 -22.46
N ARG A 220 4.86 22.43 -21.99
CA ARG A 220 6.03 22.69 -22.85
C ARG A 220 6.74 21.42 -23.31
N LYS A 221 6.33 20.24 -22.85
CA LYS A 221 6.95 18.96 -23.19
C LYS A 221 6.06 18.20 -24.19
N SER A 222 6.66 17.62 -25.21
CA SER A 222 6.03 16.63 -26.11
C SER A 222 6.53 15.23 -25.81
N ASP A 223 5.72 14.21 -26.14
CA ASP A 223 6.08 12.80 -26.08
C ASP A 223 6.62 12.33 -24.71
N VAL A 224 6.00 12.83 -23.64
CA VAL A 224 6.36 12.47 -22.26
C VAL A 224 5.40 11.45 -21.65
N ALA A 225 5.97 10.54 -20.87
CA ALA A 225 5.25 9.72 -19.93
C ALA A 225 5.09 10.50 -18.61
N LEU A 226 3.89 10.55 -18.04
CA LEU A 226 3.61 11.33 -16.84
C LEU A 226 3.49 10.43 -15.62
N VAL A 227 4.07 10.87 -14.50
CA VAL A 227 3.84 10.28 -13.18
C VAL A 227 3.33 11.37 -12.24
N MET A 228 2.18 11.15 -11.62
CA MET A 228 1.54 12.13 -10.74
C MET A 228 1.09 11.47 -9.42
N GLN A 229 1.26 12.17 -8.30
CA GLN A 229 0.76 11.71 -7.00
C GLN A 229 -0.71 12.12 -6.81
N GLY A 230 -1.48 11.30 -6.08
CA GLY A 230 -2.89 11.58 -5.80
C GLY A 230 -3.14 12.92 -5.10
N SER A 231 -2.22 13.39 -4.24
CA SER A 231 -2.29 14.71 -3.61
C SER A 231 -2.22 15.84 -4.62
N ALA A 232 -1.24 15.79 -5.54
CA ALA A 232 -1.06 16.76 -6.60
C ALA A 232 -2.25 16.76 -7.58
N LEU A 233 -2.70 15.57 -7.97
CA LEU A 233 -3.87 15.39 -8.82
C LEU A 233 -5.10 16.07 -8.23
N ASN A 234 -5.34 15.92 -6.91
CA ASN A 234 -6.50 16.52 -6.25
C ASN A 234 -6.52 18.05 -6.39
N VAL A 235 -5.39 18.70 -6.14
CA VAL A 235 -5.25 20.16 -6.28
C VAL A 235 -5.44 20.59 -7.74
N CYS A 236 -4.85 19.85 -8.68
CA CYS A 236 -4.98 20.15 -10.10
C CYS A 236 -6.43 19.99 -10.59
N LEU A 237 -7.14 18.93 -10.19
CA LEU A 237 -8.55 18.72 -10.56
C LEU A 237 -9.47 19.79 -9.94
N GLN A 238 -9.16 20.28 -8.74
CA GLN A 238 -9.96 21.32 -8.09
C GLN A 238 -9.94 22.66 -8.85
N TYR A 239 -8.80 23.04 -9.46
CA TYR A 239 -8.62 24.36 -10.04
C TYR A 239 -8.47 24.39 -11.57
N TYR A 240 -8.05 23.28 -12.18
CA TYR A 240 -7.63 23.17 -13.58
C TYR A 240 -8.11 21.86 -14.23
N GLU A 241 -9.34 21.45 -13.93
CA GLU A 241 -9.93 20.18 -14.37
C GLU A 241 -9.76 19.95 -15.89
N ALA A 242 -10.07 20.97 -16.71
CA ALA A 242 -9.99 20.88 -18.16
C ALA A 242 -8.56 20.76 -18.68
N GLU A 243 -7.63 21.57 -18.16
CA GLU A 243 -6.23 21.55 -18.56
C GLU A 243 -5.55 20.24 -18.18
N VAL A 244 -5.87 19.69 -17.01
CA VAL A 244 -5.42 18.34 -16.63
C VAL A 244 -5.86 17.36 -17.70
N ALA A 245 -7.17 17.28 -17.98
CA ALA A 245 -7.72 16.34 -18.96
C ALA A 245 -7.05 16.45 -20.34
N GLU A 246 -6.74 17.68 -20.78
CA GLU A 246 -6.02 17.92 -22.03
C GLU A 246 -4.60 17.34 -21.99
N LEU A 247 -3.83 17.71 -20.96
CA LEU A 247 -2.41 17.36 -20.83
C LEU A 247 -2.20 15.87 -20.59
N VAL A 248 -2.97 15.24 -19.69
CA VAL A 248 -2.85 13.81 -19.42
C VAL A 248 -3.21 12.97 -20.65
N CYS A 249 -4.12 13.44 -21.50
CA CYS A 249 -4.42 12.82 -22.78
C CYS A 249 -3.37 13.07 -23.85
N ALA A 250 -2.53 14.10 -23.73
CA ALA A 250 -1.43 14.35 -24.66
C ALA A 250 -0.22 13.45 -24.36
N CYS A 251 -0.05 13.02 -23.10
CA CYS A 251 0.99 12.10 -22.69
C CYS A 251 0.92 10.73 -23.43
N THR A 252 2.07 10.08 -23.53
CA THR A 252 2.21 8.74 -24.14
C THR A 252 1.68 7.66 -23.21
N ALA A 253 1.95 7.79 -21.92
CA ALA A 253 1.44 6.96 -20.83
C ALA A 253 1.30 7.82 -19.57
N VAL A 254 0.42 7.41 -18.66
CA VAL A 254 0.16 8.11 -17.40
C VAL A 254 0.14 7.11 -16.25
N VAL A 255 0.88 7.42 -15.18
CA VAL A 255 0.83 6.69 -13.90
C VAL A 255 0.37 7.67 -12.83
N CYS A 256 -0.74 7.35 -12.16
CA CYS A 256 -1.13 8.03 -10.93
C CYS A 256 -0.86 7.09 -9.75
N CYS A 257 -0.08 7.57 -8.77
CA CYS A 257 0.30 6.80 -7.59
C CYS A 257 -0.30 7.41 -6.32
N ARG A 258 -0.37 6.64 -5.24
CA ARG A 258 -1.05 7.02 -3.98
C ARG A 258 -2.51 7.48 -4.19
N CYS A 259 -3.22 6.92 -5.17
CA CYS A 259 -4.62 7.28 -5.44
C CYS A 259 -5.58 6.64 -4.44
N SER A 260 -6.57 7.39 -3.95
CA SER A 260 -7.74 6.81 -3.26
C SER A 260 -8.72 6.17 -4.26
N PRO A 261 -9.60 5.26 -3.81
CA PRO A 261 -10.66 4.69 -4.66
C PRO A 261 -11.53 5.76 -5.36
N GLU A 262 -11.83 6.86 -4.66
CA GLU A 262 -12.61 7.98 -5.21
C GLU A 262 -11.84 8.71 -6.31
N GLN A 263 -10.54 8.93 -6.10
CA GLN A 263 -9.69 9.59 -7.09
C GLN A 263 -9.56 8.78 -8.38
N LYS A 264 -9.48 7.44 -8.28
CA LYS A 264 -9.48 6.57 -9.46
C LYS A 264 -10.75 6.76 -10.30
N ALA A 265 -11.91 6.81 -9.65
CA ALA A 265 -13.19 7.05 -10.32
C ALA A 265 -13.28 8.46 -10.93
N GLN A 266 -12.77 9.49 -10.24
CA GLN A 266 -12.74 10.86 -10.74
C GLN A 266 -11.95 10.98 -12.05
N ILE A 267 -10.79 10.31 -12.17
CA ILE A 267 -9.99 10.30 -13.42
C ILE A 267 -10.79 9.69 -14.57
N VAL A 268 -11.49 8.58 -14.34
CA VAL A 268 -12.33 7.95 -15.37
C VAL A 268 -13.46 8.89 -15.79
N GLN A 269 -14.15 9.53 -14.84
CA GLN A 269 -15.22 10.49 -15.13
C GLN A 269 -14.71 11.70 -15.91
N LEU A 270 -13.53 12.23 -15.54
CA LEU A 270 -12.84 13.31 -16.25
C LEU A 270 -12.62 12.94 -17.73
N LEU A 271 -12.04 11.77 -17.97
CA LEU A 271 -11.76 11.30 -19.33
C LEU A 271 -13.04 11.13 -20.16
N ARG A 272 -14.11 10.61 -19.54
CA ARG A 272 -15.41 10.47 -20.21
C ARG A 272 -16.02 11.82 -20.58
N LYS A 273 -15.87 12.83 -19.72
CA LYS A 273 -16.44 14.17 -19.88
C LYS A 273 -15.74 14.97 -20.97
N TYR A 274 -14.40 14.98 -21.00
CA TYR A 274 -13.63 15.92 -21.84
C TYR A 274 -13.18 15.36 -23.19
N ARG A 275 -13.40 14.08 -23.48
CA ARG A 275 -12.88 13.44 -24.70
C ARG A 275 -13.90 12.61 -25.47
N ALA A 276 -15.18 12.98 -25.48
CA ALA A 276 -16.13 12.38 -26.43
C ALA A 276 -15.60 12.56 -27.88
N PRO A 277 -15.59 11.51 -28.72
CA PRO A 277 -16.26 10.21 -28.58
C PRO A 277 -15.40 9.06 -27.99
N LEU A 278 -14.22 9.33 -27.43
CA LEU A 278 -13.35 8.29 -26.87
C LEU A 278 -14.06 7.48 -25.78
N ARG A 279 -13.86 6.16 -25.84
CA ARG A 279 -14.37 5.21 -24.83
C ARG A 279 -13.26 4.92 -23.82
N VAL A 280 -13.66 4.70 -22.58
CA VAL A 280 -12.75 4.46 -21.45
C VAL A 280 -13.09 3.09 -20.91
N ALA A 281 -12.11 2.19 -20.89
CA ALA A 281 -12.21 0.92 -20.21
C ALA A 281 -11.44 1.01 -18.88
N ALA A 282 -11.97 0.40 -17.82
CA ALA A 282 -11.30 0.31 -16.53
C ALA A 282 -11.19 -1.16 -16.12
N ILE A 283 -10.00 -1.55 -15.69
CA ILE A 283 -9.65 -2.92 -15.28
C ILE A 283 -9.18 -2.87 -13.83
N GLY A 284 -9.63 -3.81 -12.99
CA GLY A 284 -9.20 -3.92 -11.60
C GLY A 284 -9.62 -5.25 -10.98
N ASP A 285 -9.02 -5.60 -9.85
CA ASP A 285 -9.13 -6.91 -9.20
C ASP A 285 -9.70 -6.85 -7.77
N GLY A 286 -9.77 -5.66 -7.16
CA GLY A 286 -10.17 -5.50 -5.76
C GLY A 286 -11.30 -4.51 -5.50
N GLY A 287 -11.77 -4.49 -4.25
CA GLY A 287 -12.80 -3.56 -3.77
C GLY A 287 -12.44 -2.07 -3.96
N ASN A 288 -11.14 -1.75 -4.00
CA ASN A 288 -10.63 -0.39 -4.24
C ASN A 288 -10.86 0.11 -5.68
N ASP A 289 -11.17 -0.78 -6.62
CA ASP A 289 -11.34 -0.45 -8.05
C ASP A 289 -12.80 -0.45 -8.49
N VAL A 290 -13.73 -0.87 -7.62
CA VAL A 290 -15.16 -0.99 -7.93
C VAL A 290 -15.73 0.33 -8.43
N SER A 291 -15.43 1.44 -7.74
CA SER A 291 -15.89 2.78 -8.11
C SER A 291 -15.39 3.20 -9.50
N MET A 292 -14.12 2.90 -9.81
CA MET A 292 -13.48 3.19 -11.09
C MET A 292 -14.08 2.35 -12.23
N ILE A 293 -14.26 1.04 -11.99
CA ILE A 293 -14.84 0.08 -12.94
C ILE A 293 -16.27 0.48 -13.30
N GLN A 294 -17.10 0.82 -12.30
CA GLN A 294 -18.48 1.26 -12.50
C GLN A 294 -18.57 2.61 -13.22
N ALA A 295 -17.59 3.49 -13.04
CA ALA A 295 -17.57 4.79 -13.70
C ALA A 295 -17.17 4.72 -15.18
N ALA A 296 -16.58 3.62 -15.66
CA ALA A 296 -16.08 3.48 -17.03
C ALA A 296 -17.19 3.20 -18.05
N HIS A 297 -16.86 3.32 -19.35
CA HIS A 297 -17.76 2.86 -20.42
C HIS A 297 -17.78 1.34 -20.53
N ALA A 298 -16.66 0.69 -20.22
CA ALA A 298 -16.53 -0.75 -20.08
C ALA A 298 -15.72 -1.04 -18.81
N GLY A 299 -16.33 -1.77 -17.88
CA GLY A 299 -15.66 -2.23 -16.65
C GLY A 299 -15.26 -3.69 -16.78
N ILE A 300 -14.02 -4.02 -16.42
CA ILE A 300 -13.47 -5.38 -16.46
C ILE A 300 -12.97 -5.72 -15.06
N GLY A 301 -13.65 -6.67 -14.40
CA GLY A 301 -13.17 -7.24 -13.15
C GLY A 301 -12.23 -8.41 -13.45
N ILE A 302 -11.05 -8.42 -12.83
CA ILE A 302 -10.18 -9.59 -12.80
C ILE A 302 -10.58 -10.42 -11.58
N ASP A 303 -10.87 -11.70 -11.80
CA ASP A 303 -11.08 -12.65 -10.72
C ASP A 303 -9.72 -12.97 -10.09
N ALA A 304 -9.37 -12.22 -9.05
CA ALA A 304 -8.25 -12.60 -8.20
C ALA A 304 -8.71 -13.75 -7.32
N ASN A 305 -7.97 -14.86 -7.31
CA ASN A 305 -8.12 -15.95 -6.32
C ASN A 305 -7.84 -15.49 -4.86
N GLU A 306 -7.97 -14.19 -4.56
CA GLU A 306 -7.95 -13.61 -3.24
C GLU A 306 -9.38 -13.62 -2.66
N GLY A 307 -9.76 -14.78 -2.12
CA GLY A 307 -10.84 -15.05 -1.16
C GLY A 307 -12.04 -14.10 -1.04
N ASN A 308 -13.23 -14.66 -1.29
CA ASN A 308 -14.53 -14.20 -0.76
C ASN A 308 -14.48 -13.73 0.70
#